data_AF-V5H4G5-F1
#
_entry.id   AF-V5H4G5-F1
#
_cell.length_a   1.000
_cell.length_b   1.000
_cell.length_c   1.000
_cell.angle_alpha   90.00
_cell.angle_beta   90.00
_cell.angle_gamma   90.00
#
_symmetry.space_group_name_H-M   'P 1'
#
loop_
_entity.id
_entity.type
_entity.pdbx_description
1 polymer ?
#
loop_
_entity_poly.entity_id
_entity_poly.type
_entity_poly.pdbx_seq_one_letter_code
_entity_poly.pdbx_strand_id
1 'polypeptide(L)'
;MVFKFFVLVLLVQTLQNGVCSLTITSKPNKCMQLVEAGGQIACRMNGEGDYDGMNIGNCWVFCTGGYHHFMIPEKECERIFEVGLWAVYQKLNNGSLPPYRLEECDDEDKKTLARWLNDWKEYKVKAKKYLCPDLLPK
;
A
#
# COMPACT_ATOMS: atom_id res chain seq x y z
N MET A 1 -34.24 -1.98 24.34
CA MET A 1 -33.09 -1.27 24.95
C MET A 1 -31.78 -2.06 24.80
N VAL A 2 -31.82 -3.38 24.93
CA VAL A 2 -30.67 -4.31 24.78
C VAL A 2 -29.98 -4.22 23.41
N PHE A 3 -30.73 -4.10 22.31
CA PHE A 3 -30.18 -4.00 20.95
C PHE A 3 -29.23 -2.80 20.73
N LYS A 4 -29.46 -1.68 21.42
CA LYS A 4 -28.62 -0.48 21.30
C LYS A 4 -27.24 -0.67 21.94
N PHE A 5 -27.16 -1.45 23.01
CA PHE A 5 -25.90 -1.76 23.68
C PHE A 5 -25.05 -2.73 22.85
N PHE A 6 -25.67 -3.73 22.21
CA PHE A 6 -24.96 -4.66 21.32
C PHE A 6 -24.30 -3.95 20.12
N VAL A 7 -25.02 -3.02 19.48
CA VAL A 7 -24.47 -2.26 18.34
C VAL A 7 -23.29 -1.37 18.77
N LEU A 8 -23.37 -0.74 19.94
CA LEU A 8 -22.28 0.08 20.48
C LEU A 8 -21.04 -0.74 20.84
N VAL A 9 -21.22 -1.92 21.46
CA VAL A 9 -20.09 -2.80 21.82
C VAL A 9 -19.38 -3.33 20.56
N LEU A 10 -20.13 -3.70 19.51
CA LEU A 10 -19.55 -4.16 18.26
C LEU A 10 -18.77 -3.06 17.53
N LEU A 11 -19.29 -1.83 17.50
CA LEU A 11 -18.59 -0.69 16.89
C LEU A 11 -17.29 -0.33 17.63
N VAL A 12 -17.29 -0.43 18.97
CA VAL A 12 -16.08 -0.18 19.78
C VAL A 12 -15.01 -1.24 19.51
N GLN A 13 -15.39 -2.51 19.36
CA GLN A 13 -14.45 -3.58 19.05
C GLN A 13 -13.84 -3.43 17.64
N THR A 14 -14.62 -2.99 16.65
CA THR A 14 -14.06 -2.72 15.31
C THR A 14 -13.08 -1.55 15.29
N LEU A 15 -13.29 -0.53 16.13
CA LEU A 15 -12.37 0.61 16.26
C LEU A 15 -11.11 0.27 17.07
N GLN A 16 -11.24 -0.51 18.15
CA GLN A 16 -10.10 -0.91 18.98
C GLN A 16 -9.16 -1.92 18.29
N ASN A 17 -9.70 -2.77 17.41
CA ASN A 17 -8.91 -3.78 16.70
C ASN A 17 -8.33 -3.29 15.38
N GLY A 18 -8.47 -2.01 15.03
CA GLY A 18 -7.73 -1.39 13.93
C GLY A 18 -7.97 -2.01 12.54
N VAL A 19 -9.02 -2.80 12.35
CA VAL A 19 -9.37 -3.37 11.04
C VAL A 19 -10.12 -2.30 10.25
N CYS A 20 -9.40 -1.25 9.86
CA CYS A 20 -9.77 -0.42 8.72
C CYS A 20 -9.48 -1.22 7.45
N SER A 21 -10.23 -2.30 7.23
CA SER A 21 -10.34 -2.91 5.91
C SER A 21 -11.17 -1.97 5.04
N LEU A 22 -10.53 -0.90 4.57
CA LEU A 22 -10.98 -0.19 3.39
C LEU A 22 -10.82 -1.16 2.23
N THR A 23 -11.83 -2.01 2.05
CA THR A 23 -12.04 -2.74 0.81
C THR A 23 -12.31 -1.68 -0.24
N ILE A 24 -11.26 -1.18 -0.90
CA ILE A 24 -11.39 -0.26 -2.02
C ILE A 24 -12.00 -1.08 -3.16
N THR A 25 -13.33 -1.07 -3.26
CA THR A 25 -14.11 -1.78 -4.29
C THR A 25 -14.04 -1.11 -5.66
N SER A 26 -13.17 -0.11 -5.86
CA SER A 26 -12.89 0.45 -7.17
C SER A 26 -11.79 -0.35 -7.87
N LYS A 27 -11.88 -0.46 -9.20
CA LYS A 27 -10.79 -1.02 -10.01
C LYS A 27 -9.49 -0.29 -9.64
N PRO A 28 -8.40 -1.02 -9.29
CA PRO A 28 -7.17 -0.38 -8.83
C PRO A 28 -6.66 0.59 -9.89
N ASN A 29 -6.38 1.82 -9.47
CA ASN A 29 -5.77 2.84 -10.33
C ASN A 29 -4.35 2.41 -10.73
N LYS A 30 -3.68 3.20 -11.57
CA LYS A 30 -2.37 2.82 -12.09
C LYS A 30 -1.32 2.68 -10.99
N CYS A 31 -1.37 3.50 -9.95
CA CYS A 31 -0.42 3.49 -8.85
C CYS A 31 -0.60 2.24 -7.99
N MET A 32 -1.84 1.89 -7.66
CA MET A 32 -2.16 0.64 -6.97
C MET A 32 -1.69 -0.60 -7.74
N GLN A 33 -1.84 -0.61 -9.08
CA GLN A 33 -1.30 -1.69 -9.91
C GLN A 33 0.23 -1.77 -9.87
N LEU A 34 0.93 -0.64 -9.78
CA LEU A 34 2.39 -0.61 -9.65
C LEU A 34 2.84 -1.11 -8.28
N VAL A 35 2.13 -0.72 -7.21
CA VAL A 35 2.34 -1.21 -5.84
C VAL A 35 2.16 -2.73 -5.79
N GLU A 36 1.04 -3.25 -6.30
CA GLU A 36 0.76 -4.68 -6.37
C GLU A 36 1.85 -5.43 -7.14
N ALA A 37 2.24 -4.94 -8.32
CA ALA A 37 3.27 -5.58 -9.14
C ALA A 37 4.65 -5.60 -8.46
N GLY A 38 5.05 -4.53 -7.78
CA GLY A 38 6.33 -4.49 -7.09
C GLY A 38 6.30 -5.28 -5.78
N GLY A 39 5.19 -5.22 -5.05
CA GLY A 39 4.96 -6.02 -3.85
C GLY A 39 4.97 -7.51 -4.15
N GLN A 40 4.38 -7.91 -5.27
CA GLN A 40 4.40 -9.30 -5.74
C GLN A 40 5.83 -9.82 -5.97
N ILE A 41 6.73 -8.97 -6.47
CA ILE A 41 8.15 -9.32 -6.62
C ILE A 41 8.83 -9.38 -5.25
N ALA A 42 8.65 -8.33 -4.43
CA ALA A 42 9.26 -8.21 -3.11
C ALA A 42 8.91 -9.41 -2.21
N CYS A 43 7.63 -9.75 -2.10
CA CYS A 43 7.14 -10.88 -1.31
C CYS A 43 7.77 -12.20 -1.76
N ARG A 44 7.67 -12.53 -3.06
CA ARG A 44 8.20 -13.80 -3.59
C ARG A 44 9.70 -13.91 -3.46
N MET A 45 10.42 -12.81 -3.70
CA MET A 45 11.87 -12.78 -3.59
C MET A 45 12.38 -13.08 -2.18
N ASN A 46 11.59 -12.72 -1.17
CA ASN A 46 11.95 -12.91 0.23
C ASN A 46 11.29 -14.17 0.83
N GLY A 47 10.66 -15.02 0.01
CA GLY A 47 10.03 -16.26 0.50
C GLY A 47 8.73 -16.06 1.28
N GLU A 48 8.13 -14.87 1.21
CA GLU A 48 6.91 -14.50 1.94
C GLU A 48 5.61 -14.86 1.18
N GLY A 49 5.72 -15.58 0.06
CA GLY A 49 4.60 -15.87 -0.83
C GLY A 49 4.19 -14.68 -1.70
N ASP A 50 2.90 -14.42 -1.79
CA ASP A 50 2.31 -13.43 -2.71
C ASP A 50 1.99 -12.10 -2.03
N TYR A 51 1.72 -11.07 -2.82
CA TYR A 51 1.21 -9.80 -2.32
C TYR A 51 -0.22 -10.00 -1.80
N ASP A 52 -0.50 -9.48 -0.61
CA ASP A 52 -1.80 -9.61 0.07
C ASP A 52 -2.50 -8.26 0.30
N GLY A 53 -1.73 -7.17 0.30
CA GLY A 53 -2.29 -5.83 0.47
C GLY A 53 -1.25 -4.80 0.87
N MET A 54 -1.72 -3.65 1.36
CA MET A 54 -0.86 -2.61 1.90
C MET A 54 -1.51 -1.90 3.08
N ASN A 55 -0.67 -1.29 3.92
CA ASN A 55 -1.09 -0.39 4.98
C ASN A 55 -0.66 1.03 4.63
N ILE A 56 -1.65 1.91 4.45
CA ILE A 56 -1.39 3.32 4.13
C ILE A 56 -0.75 4.08 5.29
N GLY A 57 -1.04 3.71 6.55
CA GLY A 57 -0.52 4.38 7.74
C GLY A 57 0.97 4.14 7.98
N ASN A 58 1.46 2.93 7.70
CA ASN A 58 2.89 2.59 7.79
C ASN A 58 3.61 2.62 6.42
N CYS A 59 2.85 2.83 5.34
CA CYS A 59 3.35 2.83 3.96
C CYS A 59 4.08 1.54 3.54
N TRP A 60 3.54 0.39 3.93
CA TRP A 60 4.12 -0.93 3.65
C TRP A 60 3.17 -1.83 2.85
N VAL A 61 3.74 -2.70 2.02
CA VAL A 61 3.01 -3.86 1.48
C VAL A 61 3.11 -5.07 2.41
N PHE A 62 2.05 -5.86 2.41
CA PHE A 62 1.93 -7.13 3.10
C PHE A 62 2.04 -8.29 2.13
N CYS A 63 2.58 -9.38 2.65
CA CYS A 63 2.71 -10.62 1.95
C CYS A 63 1.90 -11.71 2.65
N THR A 64 1.49 -12.74 1.93
CA THR A 64 0.71 -13.88 2.48
C THR A 64 1.41 -14.60 3.64
N GLY A 65 2.75 -14.57 3.70
CA GLY A 65 3.56 -15.14 4.77
C GLY A 65 3.59 -14.28 6.05
N GLY A 66 3.44 -12.96 5.91
CA GLY A 66 3.25 -12.03 7.02
C GLY A 66 4.47 -11.73 7.91
N TYR A 67 5.68 -12.23 7.61
CA TYR A 67 6.87 -12.00 8.46
C TYR A 67 7.65 -10.74 8.07
N HIS A 68 7.64 -10.37 6.78
CA HIS A 68 8.30 -9.17 6.29
C HIS A 68 7.32 -8.14 5.72
N HIS A 69 7.71 -6.87 5.86
CA HIS A 69 6.99 -5.72 5.32
C HIS A 69 7.92 -4.94 4.40
N PHE A 70 7.45 -4.56 3.22
CA PHE A 70 8.26 -3.82 2.25
C PHE A 70 7.70 -2.42 2.06
N MET A 71 8.56 -1.43 2.27
CA MET A 71 8.19 -0.03 2.15
C MET A 71 7.98 0.35 0.69
N ILE A 72 6.88 1.06 0.44
CA ILE A 72 6.67 1.80 -0.82
C ILE A 72 7.16 3.25 -0.62
N PRO A 73 7.46 4.01 -1.68
CA PRO A 73 7.97 5.37 -1.53
C PRO A 73 7.05 6.22 -0.65
N GLU A 74 7.57 6.74 0.47
CA GLU A 74 6.74 7.30 1.57
C GLU A 74 5.78 8.40 1.12
N LYS A 75 6.24 9.27 0.20
CA LYS A 75 5.46 10.37 -0.38
C LYS A 75 4.14 9.90 -1.00
N GLU A 76 4.08 8.66 -1.48
CA GLU A 76 2.89 8.08 -2.12
C GLU A 76 1.76 7.83 -1.10
N CYS A 77 2.11 7.59 0.17
CA CYS A 77 1.18 7.44 1.29
C CYS A 77 0.84 8.75 2.00
N GLU A 78 1.35 9.88 1.52
CA GLU A 78 0.98 11.20 2.01
C GLU A 78 -0.31 11.68 1.34
N ARG A 79 -1.00 12.63 1.98
CA ARG A 79 -2.16 13.29 1.36
C ARG A 79 -1.69 14.39 0.39
N ILE A 80 -2.45 14.60 -0.68
CA ILE A 80 -2.09 15.53 -1.78
C ILE A 80 -1.90 17.00 -1.35
N PHE A 81 -2.39 17.38 -0.16
CA PHE A 81 -2.27 18.73 0.38
C PHE A 81 -1.58 18.72 1.73
N GLU A 82 -0.81 19.78 1.98
CA GLU A 82 -0.27 20.06 3.32
C GLU A 82 -1.39 20.25 4.35
N VAL A 83 -1.09 19.95 5.62
CA VAL A 83 -2.06 19.98 6.73
C VAL A 83 -2.79 21.32 6.83
N GLY A 84 -2.12 22.44 6.53
CA GLY A 84 -2.72 23.78 6.56
C GLY A 84 -3.92 23.97 5.63
N LEU A 85 -4.01 23.18 4.56
CA LEU A 85 -5.12 23.23 3.58
C LEU A 85 -6.24 22.22 3.88
N TRP A 86 -6.06 21.31 4.85
CA TRP A 86 -7.03 20.24 5.11
C TRP A 86 -8.37 20.79 5.57
N ALA A 87 -8.39 21.82 6.40
CA ALA A 87 -9.63 22.44 6.86
C ALA A 87 -10.41 23.09 5.71
N VAL A 88 -9.71 23.69 4.74
CA VAL A 88 -10.32 24.27 3.54
C VAL A 88 -10.87 23.16 2.66
N TYR A 89 -10.08 22.12 2.39
CA TYR A 89 -10.52 20.97 1.60
C TYR A 89 -11.76 20.31 2.20
N GLN A 90 -11.78 20.06 3.50
CA GLN A 90 -12.92 19.45 4.19
C GLN A 90 -14.19 20.30 4.09
N LYS A 91 -14.10 21.63 4.17
CA LYS A 91 -15.25 22.52 3.96
C LYS A 91 -15.83 22.40 2.56
N LEU A 92 -14.98 22.17 1.56
CA LEU A 92 -15.37 22.04 0.16
C LEU A 92 -15.82 20.60 -0.22
N ASN A 93 -15.42 19.59 0.55
CA ASN A 93 -15.60 18.17 0.21
C ASN A 93 -16.39 17.40 1.30
N ASN A 94 -17.41 18.03 1.88
CA ASN A 94 -18.34 17.41 2.84
C ASN A 94 -17.64 16.73 4.04
N GLY A 95 -16.58 17.34 4.56
CA GLY A 95 -15.80 16.81 5.69
C GLY A 95 -14.81 15.71 5.32
N SER A 96 -14.72 15.30 4.05
CA SER A 96 -13.73 14.32 3.61
C SER A 96 -12.31 14.88 3.71
N LEU A 97 -11.37 14.04 4.15
CA LEU A 97 -9.95 14.37 4.11
C LEU A 97 -9.43 14.37 2.66
N PRO A 98 -8.39 15.18 2.34
CA PRO A 98 -7.76 15.12 1.03
C PRO A 98 -7.27 13.71 0.70
N PRO A 99 -7.43 13.21 -0.52
CA PRO A 99 -6.98 11.86 -0.88
C PRO A 99 -5.48 11.69 -0.72
N TYR A 100 -5.03 10.44 -0.61
CA TYR A 100 -3.62 10.10 -0.68
C TYR A 100 -3.08 10.26 -2.11
N ARG A 101 -1.78 10.49 -2.27
CA ARG A 101 -1.16 10.60 -3.61
C ARG A 101 -1.36 9.31 -4.41
N LEU A 102 -1.26 8.14 -3.76
CA LEU A 102 -1.62 6.85 -4.36
C LEU A 102 -3.04 6.75 -4.90
N GLU A 103 -3.99 7.50 -4.33
CA GLU A 103 -5.40 7.45 -4.71
C GLU A 103 -5.67 8.34 -5.94
N GLU A 104 -5.13 9.57 -5.97
CA GLU A 104 -5.23 10.48 -7.12
C GLU A 104 -4.32 10.06 -8.29
N CYS A 105 -3.14 9.54 -7.96
CA CYS A 105 -2.18 8.93 -8.87
C CYS A 105 -1.80 9.83 -10.07
N ASP A 106 -1.08 10.91 -9.79
CA ASP A 106 -0.56 11.81 -10.83
C ASP A 106 0.59 11.17 -11.64
N ASP A 107 1.14 11.88 -12.62
CA ASP A 107 2.22 11.34 -13.45
C ASP A 107 3.57 11.25 -12.73
N GLU A 108 3.81 12.09 -11.72
CA GLU A 108 4.98 12.00 -10.84
C GLU A 108 4.88 10.74 -9.98
N ASP A 109 3.71 10.47 -9.41
CA ASP A 109 3.40 9.29 -8.59
C ASP A 109 3.63 8.00 -9.38
N LYS A 110 3.06 7.93 -10.59
CA LYS A 110 3.28 6.80 -11.52
C LYS A 110 4.76 6.59 -11.79
N LYS A 111 5.52 7.66 -11.99
CA LYS A 111 6.97 7.58 -12.28
C LYS A 111 7.75 7.09 -11.07
N THR A 112 7.41 7.58 -9.88
CA THR A 112 8.03 7.17 -8.61
C THR A 112 7.79 5.68 -8.35
N LEU A 113 6.54 5.22 -8.47
CA LEU A 113 6.21 3.81 -8.26
C LEU A 113 6.72 2.90 -9.38
N ALA A 114 6.78 3.37 -10.62
CA ALA A 114 7.42 2.63 -11.71
C ALA A 114 8.92 2.44 -11.46
N ARG A 115 9.61 3.43 -10.89
CA ARG A 115 11.00 3.29 -10.47
C ARG A 115 11.14 2.24 -9.38
N TRP A 116 10.33 2.32 -8.32
CA TRP A 116 10.32 1.34 -7.24
C TRP A 116 10.09 -0.10 -7.75
N LEU A 117 9.13 -0.30 -8.66
CA LEU A 117 8.92 -1.60 -9.32
C LEU A 117 10.16 -2.07 -10.10
N ASN A 118 10.81 -1.17 -10.84
CA ASN A 118 12.00 -1.50 -11.61
C ASN A 118 13.19 -1.84 -10.72
N ASP A 119 13.34 -1.17 -9.58
CA ASP A 119 14.38 -1.47 -8.59
C ASP A 119 14.21 -2.91 -8.05
N TRP A 120 12.97 -3.34 -7.77
CA TRP A 120 12.68 -4.73 -7.40
C TRP A 120 12.96 -5.74 -8.53
N LYS A 121 12.65 -5.39 -9.78
CA LYS A 121 12.99 -6.24 -10.93
C LYS A 121 14.51 -6.38 -11.09
N GLU A 122 15.26 -5.29 -10.94
CA GLU A 122 16.71 -5.31 -11.02
C GLU A 122 17.32 -6.10 -9.85
N TYR A 123 16.80 -5.90 -8.64
CA TYR A 123 17.19 -6.66 -7.46
C TYR A 123 16.97 -8.16 -7.68
N LYS A 124 15.84 -8.58 -8.28
CA LYS A 124 15.58 -9.98 -8.65
C LYS A 124 16.67 -10.56 -9.55
N VAL A 125 17.08 -9.83 -10.58
CA VAL A 125 18.13 -10.26 -11.51
C VAL A 125 19.48 -10.37 -10.80
N LYS A 126 19.84 -9.36 -10.00
CA LYS A 126 21.10 -9.34 -9.23
C LYS A 126 21.13 -10.46 -8.20
N ALA A 127 20.05 -10.66 -7.44
CA ALA A 127 19.93 -11.72 -6.45
C ALA A 127 20.06 -13.10 -7.09
N LYS A 128 19.39 -13.35 -8.23
CA LYS A 128 19.55 -14.60 -8.97
C LYS A 128 20.99 -14.82 -9.43
N LYS A 129 21.64 -13.78 -9.96
CA LYS A 129 23.05 -13.86 -10.39
C LYS A 129 24.01 -14.18 -9.24
N TYR A 130 23.77 -13.57 -8.08
CA TYR A 130 24.64 -13.72 -6.91
C TYR A 130 24.41 -15.05 -6.16
N LEU A 131 23.16 -15.42 -5.94
CA LEU A 131 22.78 -16.61 -5.16
C LEU A 131 22.77 -17.89 -6.00
N CYS A 132 22.54 -17.79 -7.32
CA CYS A 132 22.45 -18.93 -8.23
C CYS A 132 23.39 -18.78 -9.44
N PRO A 133 24.71 -18.64 -9.25
CA PRO A 133 25.64 -18.37 -10.35
C PRO A 133 25.67 -19.50 -11.40
N ASP A 134 25.47 -20.75 -10.98
CA ASP A 134 25.51 -21.93 -11.86
C ASP A 134 24.27 -22.08 -12.76
N LEU A 135 23.20 -21.33 -12.50
CA LEU A 135 21.96 -21.35 -13.28
C LEU A 135 21.94 -20.27 -14.39
N LEU A 136 23.05 -19.57 -14.62
CA LEU A 136 23.19 -18.61 -15.70
C LEU A 136 23.93 -19.24 -16.90
N PRO A 137 23.47 -19.02 -18.14
CA PRO A 137 24.21 -19.46 -19.31
C PRO A 137 25.61 -18.86 -19.30
N LYS A 138 26.62 -19.70 -19.58
CA LYS A 138 28.02 -19.29 -19.73
C LYS A 138 28.23 -18.47 -20.99
#